data_AF-A0A3S4NJ61-F1
#
_entry.id   AF-A0A3S4NJ61-F1
#
_cell.length_a   1.000
_cell.length_b   1.000
_cell.length_c   1.000
_cell.angle_alpha   90.00
_cell.angle_beta   90.00
_cell.angle_gamma   90.00
#
_symmetry.space_group_name_H-M   'P 1'
#
loop_
_entity.id
_entity.type
_entity.pdbx_description
1 polymer ?
#
loop_
_entity_poly.entity_id
_entity_poly.type
_entity_poly.pdbx_seq_one_letter_code
_entity_poly.pdbx_strand_id
1 'polypeptide(L)'
;MLEIFFILIILSFYWIFLIYVNGKAKNLVESIRKHPELDKVCGYPSNTYFFWEFIRLDYSFAIFLWKNKQMPKILEFDFKEYSLIRNLAIFIIWLEVLRGLFIILIFIFHQKNYSI
;
A
#
# COMPACT_ATOMS: atom_id res chain seq x y z
N MET A 1 15.89 -4.19 24.75
CA MET A 1 14.48 -4.21 25.21
C MET A 1 13.72 -2.97 24.74
N LEU A 2 14.18 -1.75 25.05
CA LEU A 2 13.50 -0.51 24.65
C LEU A 2 13.39 -0.33 23.13
N GLU A 3 14.44 -0.63 22.37
CA GLU A 3 14.44 -0.54 20.90
C GLU A 3 13.42 -1.50 20.25
N ILE A 4 13.37 -2.75 20.74
CA ILE A 4 12.40 -3.75 20.27
C ILE A 4 10.96 -3.26 20.53
N PHE A 5 10.72 -2.65 21.68
CA PHE A 5 9.42 -2.06 22.00
C PHE A 5 9.02 -0.96 21.02
N PHE A 6 9.92 -0.04 20.68
CA PHE A 6 9.66 1.00 19.68
C PHE A 6 9.40 0.42 18.28
N ILE A 7 10.18 -0.60 17.87
CA ILE A 7 9.97 -1.28 16.59
C ILE A 7 8.57 -1.89 16.53
N LEU A 8 8.13 -2.59 17.58
CA LEU A 8 6.80 -3.21 17.64
C LEU A 8 5.68 -2.16 17.59
N ILE A 9 5.84 -1.02 18.27
CA ILE A 9 4.90 0.08 18.20
C ILE A 9 4.77 0.61 16.76
N ILE A 10 5.90 0.89 16.10
CA ILE A 10 5.92 1.42 14.73
C ILE A 10 5.25 0.43 13.76
N LEU A 11 5.55 -0.87 13.89
CA LEU A 11 4.93 -1.92 13.08
C LEU A 11 3.42 -1.99 13.33
N SER A 12 2.98 -1.86 14.59
CA SER A 12 1.56 -1.87 14.94
C SER A 12 0.82 -0.67 14.35
N PHE A 13 1.40 0.53 14.43
CA PHE A 13 0.86 1.72 13.78
C PHE A 13 0.76 1.54 12.26
N TYR A 14 1.79 0.96 11.64
CA TYR A 14 1.77 0.69 10.20
C TYR A 14 0.63 -0.26 9.82
N TRP A 15 0.42 -1.34 10.57
CA TRP A 15 -0.67 -2.29 10.31
C TRP A 15 -2.05 -1.65 10.48
N ILE A 16 -2.24 -0.87 11.54
CA ILE A 16 -3.48 -0.10 11.76
C ILE A 16 -3.71 0.86 10.59
N PHE A 17 -2.65 1.50 10.09
CA PHE A 17 -2.74 2.38 8.93
C PHE A 17 -3.14 1.64 7.66
N LEU A 18 -2.59 0.45 7.40
CA LEU A 18 -3.02 -0.39 6.26
C LEU A 18 -4.50 -0.79 6.35
N ILE A 19 -4.98 -1.13 7.55
CA ILE A 19 -6.40 -1.41 7.80
C ILE A 19 -7.26 -0.18 7.52
N TYR A 20 -6.83 1.00 7.97
CA TYR A 20 -7.50 2.26 7.69
C TYR A 20 -7.62 2.52 6.18
N VAL A 21 -6.53 2.35 5.42
CA VAL A 21 -6.55 2.57 3.96
C VAL A 21 -7.44 1.54 3.25
N ASN A 22 -7.42 0.27 3.68
CA ASN A 22 -8.36 -0.73 3.19
C ASN A 22 -9.83 -0.33 3.40
N GLY A 23 -10.16 0.17 4.60
CA GLY A 23 -11.50 0.66 4.91
C GLY A 23 -11.94 1.79 3.97
N LYS A 24 -11.02 2.69 3.61
CA LYS A 24 -11.28 3.75 2.62
C LYS A 24 -11.40 3.24 1.20
N ALA A 25 -10.60 2.24 0.82
CA ALA A 25 -10.58 1.71 -0.54
C ALA A 25 -11.73 0.75 -0.86
N LYS A 26 -12.44 0.23 0.15
CA LYS A 26 -13.50 -0.79 -0.01
C LYS A 26 -14.53 -0.42 -1.08
N ASN A 27 -15.13 0.76 -0.99
CA ASN A 27 -16.17 1.18 -1.94
C ASN A 27 -15.60 1.35 -3.36
N LEU A 28 -14.35 1.82 -3.49
CA LEU A 28 -13.69 1.96 -4.78
C LEU A 28 -13.45 0.58 -5.42
N VAL A 29 -12.98 -0.38 -4.64
CA VAL A 29 -12.77 -1.77 -5.09
C VAL A 29 -14.10 -2.40 -5.52
N GLU A 30 -15.17 -2.21 -4.74
CA GLU A 30 -16.51 -2.68 -5.11
C GLU A 30 -17.02 -2.02 -6.40
N SER A 31 -16.79 -0.73 -6.59
CA SER A 31 -17.14 -0.05 -7.85
C SER A 31 -16.31 -0.52 -9.04
N ILE A 32 -15.02 -0.81 -8.86
CA ILE A 32 -14.14 -1.34 -9.92
C ILE A 32 -14.64 -2.72 -10.38
N ARG A 33 -15.03 -3.60 -9.45
CA ARG A 33 -15.51 -4.96 -9.77
C ARG A 33 -16.77 -5.00 -10.63
N LYS A 34 -17.56 -3.91 -10.66
CA LYS A 34 -18.71 -3.79 -11.58
C LYS A 34 -18.28 -3.72 -13.05
N HIS A 35 -17.00 -3.44 -13.32
CA HIS A 35 -16.44 -3.32 -14.65
C HIS A 35 -15.31 -4.35 -14.84
N PRO A 36 -15.59 -5.56 -15.37
CA PRO A 36 -14.63 -6.66 -15.44
C PRO A 36 -13.31 -6.33 -16.15
N GLU A 37 -13.37 -5.49 -17.18
CA GLU A 37 -12.17 -5.03 -17.89
C GLU A 37 -11.26 -4.19 -16.99
N LEU A 38 -11.84 -3.32 -16.17
CA LEU A 38 -11.11 -2.48 -15.23
C LEU A 38 -10.57 -3.29 -14.06
N ASP A 39 -11.37 -4.22 -13.52
CA ASP A 39 -10.98 -5.11 -12.43
C ASP A 39 -9.74 -5.94 -12.80
N LYS A 40 -9.70 -6.44 -14.05
CA LYS A 40 -8.54 -7.14 -14.60
C LYS A 40 -7.29 -6.25 -14.67
N VAL A 41 -7.45 -5.00 -15.12
CA VAL A 41 -6.32 -4.03 -15.20
C VAL A 41 -5.81 -3.65 -13.81
N CYS A 42 -6.69 -3.63 -12.81
CA CYS A 42 -6.35 -3.38 -11.41
C CYS A 42 -5.69 -4.58 -10.72
N GLY A 43 -5.66 -5.76 -11.34
CA GLY A 43 -5.10 -6.98 -10.75
C GLY A 43 -6.06 -7.72 -9.82
N TYR A 44 -7.38 -7.56 -9.99
CA TYR A 44 -8.42 -8.21 -9.19
C TYR A 44 -8.31 -7.96 -7.67
N PRO A 45 -8.23 -6.68 -7.21
CA PRO A 45 -8.02 -6.37 -5.80
C PRO A 45 -9.12 -6.95 -4.90
N SER A 46 -8.74 -7.63 -3.81
CA SER A 46 -9.72 -8.03 -2.79
C SER A 46 -10.17 -6.85 -1.92
N ASN A 47 -11.21 -7.07 -1.09
CA ASN A 47 -11.64 -6.08 -0.09
C ASN A 47 -10.60 -5.83 1.02
N THR A 48 -9.56 -6.66 1.04
CA THR A 48 -8.47 -6.62 2.02
C THR A 48 -7.12 -6.33 1.38
N TYR A 49 -7.11 -5.88 0.11
CA TYR A 49 -5.93 -5.71 -0.72
C TYR A 49 -4.74 -5.06 0.02
N PHE A 50 -4.91 -3.89 0.64
CA PHE A 50 -3.82 -3.16 1.31
C PHE A 50 -3.24 -3.87 2.54
N PHE A 51 -3.90 -4.91 3.05
CA PHE A 51 -3.44 -5.66 4.21
C PHE A 51 -2.91 -7.04 3.80
N TRP A 52 -3.65 -7.80 2.99
CA TRP A 52 -3.25 -9.17 2.66
C TRP A 52 -2.34 -9.26 1.42
N GLU A 53 -2.77 -8.67 0.31
CA GLU A 53 -2.06 -8.77 -0.98
C GLU A 53 -0.85 -7.85 -1.01
N PHE A 54 -1.02 -6.63 -0.53
CA PHE A 54 0.03 -5.61 -0.52
C PHE A 54 1.22 -6.01 0.36
N ILE A 55 0.98 -6.63 1.53
CA ILE A 55 2.06 -7.15 2.39
C ILE A 55 2.80 -8.32 1.70
N ARG A 56 2.11 -9.07 0.83
CA ARG A 56 2.72 -10.13 -0.01
C ARG A 56 3.40 -9.57 -1.27
N LEU A 57 3.62 -8.26 -1.33
CA LEU A 57 4.31 -7.57 -2.41
C LEU A 57 3.52 -7.53 -3.74
N ASP A 58 2.21 -7.80 -3.72
CA ASP A 58 1.36 -7.52 -4.86
C ASP A 58 0.96 -6.04 -4.87
N TYR A 59 1.66 -5.27 -5.68
CA TYR A 59 1.45 -3.82 -5.80
C TYR A 59 0.55 -3.42 -6.98
N SER A 60 -0.10 -4.37 -7.64
CA SER A 60 -0.81 -4.13 -8.91
C SER A 60 -1.86 -3.03 -8.80
N PHE A 61 -2.75 -3.10 -7.79
CA PHE A 61 -3.79 -2.09 -7.60
C PHE A 61 -3.23 -0.75 -7.13
N ALA A 62 -2.23 -0.74 -6.24
CA ALA A 62 -1.59 0.49 -5.80
C ALA A 62 -0.85 1.20 -6.96
N ILE A 63 -0.19 0.44 -7.84
CA ILE A 63 0.45 0.94 -9.06
C ILE A 63 -0.59 1.46 -10.06
N PHE A 64 -1.73 0.77 -10.19
CA PHE A 64 -2.84 1.24 -11.01
C PHE A 64 -3.31 2.63 -10.55
N LEU A 65 -3.55 2.82 -9.25
CA LEU A 65 -3.95 4.10 -8.68
C LEU A 65 -2.87 5.18 -8.90
N TRP A 66 -1.59 4.82 -8.75
CA TRP A 66 -0.50 5.74 -9.00
C TRP A 66 -0.47 6.24 -10.45
N LYS A 67 -0.57 5.32 -11.42
CA LYS A 67 -0.56 5.61 -12.86
C LYS A 67 -1.78 6.42 -13.30
N ASN A 68 -2.96 6.14 -12.75
CA ASN A 68 -4.21 6.78 -13.13
C ASN A 68 -4.52 7.98 -12.23
N LYS A 69 -3.92 9.14 -12.54
CA LYS A 69 -4.17 10.39 -11.79
C LYS A 69 -5.64 10.82 -11.85
N GLN A 70 -6.27 10.66 -13.01
CA GLN A 70 -7.68 10.92 -13.20
C GLN A 70 -8.45 9.64 -12.98
N MET A 71 -9.60 9.74 -12.31
CA MET A 71 -10.52 8.63 -12.14
C MET A 71 -11.00 8.17 -13.52
N PRO A 72 -10.98 6.86 -13.83
CA PRO A 72 -11.53 6.35 -15.08
C PRO A 72 -12.99 6.81 -15.25
N LYS A 73 -13.35 7.30 -16.44
CA LYS A 73 -14.70 7.86 -16.69
C LYS A 73 -15.83 6.85 -16.51
N ILE A 74 -15.51 5.56 -16.63
CA ILE A 74 -16.47 4.46 -16.47
C ILE A 74 -16.83 4.20 -15.00
N LEU A 75 -16.03 4.69 -14.05
CA LEU A 75 -16.27 4.55 -12.62
C LEU A 75 -17.31 5.57 -12.16
N GLU A 76 -18.46 5.08 -11.71
CA GLU A 76 -19.41 5.86 -10.91
C GLU A 76 -18.89 5.93 -9.46
N PHE A 77 -17.91 6.80 -9.21
CA PHE A 77 -17.29 6.98 -7.91
C PHE A 77 -17.00 8.46 -7.64
N ASP A 78 -16.89 8.85 -6.38
CA ASP A 78 -16.58 10.24 -6.05
C ASP A 78 -15.09 10.56 -6.32
N PHE A 79 -14.85 11.64 -7.06
CA PHE A 79 -13.49 12.02 -7.45
C PHE A 79 -12.61 12.41 -6.25
N LYS A 80 -13.18 13.03 -5.22
CA LYS A 80 -12.44 13.46 -4.03
C LYS A 80 -12.04 12.23 -3.20
N GLU A 81 -12.94 11.27 -3.04
CA GLU A 81 -12.65 9.98 -2.42
C GLU A 81 -11.59 9.20 -3.21
N TYR A 82 -11.71 9.13 -4.54
CA TYR A 82 -10.71 8.50 -5.41
C TYR A 82 -9.32 9.12 -5.20
N SER A 83 -9.24 10.45 -5.24
CA SER A 83 -7.98 11.19 -5.06
C SER A 83 -7.36 10.93 -3.68
N LEU A 84 -8.17 10.88 -2.63
CA LEU A 84 -7.73 10.54 -1.27
C LEU A 84 -7.16 9.13 -1.21
N ILE A 85 -7.88 8.13 -1.73
CA ILE A 85 -7.43 6.72 -1.74
C ILE A 85 -6.14 6.58 -2.53
N ARG A 86 -6.05 7.23 -3.70
CA ARG A 86 -4.84 7.27 -4.52
C ARG A 86 -3.66 7.84 -3.75
N ASN A 87 -3.83 8.97 -3.07
CA ASN A 87 -2.74 9.60 -2.32
C ASN A 87 -2.29 8.71 -1.16
N LEU A 88 -3.22 8.06 -0.47
CA LEU A 88 -2.91 7.06 0.56
C LEU A 88 -2.13 5.88 -0.02
N ALA A 89 -2.55 5.34 -1.16
CA ALA A 89 -1.86 4.22 -1.83
C ALA A 89 -0.41 4.59 -2.22
N ILE A 90 -0.21 5.79 -2.78
CA ILE A 90 1.12 6.31 -3.12
C ILE A 90 1.97 6.47 -1.86
N PHE A 91 1.38 7.02 -0.79
CA PHE A 91 2.08 7.18 0.48
C PHE A 91 2.53 5.83 1.07
N ILE A 92 1.67 4.79 1.02
CA ILE A 92 2.06 3.44 1.45
C ILE A 92 3.20 2.89 0.58
N ILE A 93 3.17 3.07 -0.75
CA ILE A 93 4.29 2.66 -1.61
C ILE A 93 5.60 3.32 -1.17
N TRP A 94 5.58 4.62 -0.85
CA TRP A 94 6.77 5.30 -0.33
C TRP A 94 7.26 4.72 1.00
N LEU A 95 6.35 4.38 1.91
CA LEU A 95 6.70 3.72 3.17
C LEU A 95 7.35 2.35 2.93
N GLU A 96 6.87 1.58 1.96
CA GLU A 96 7.46 0.29 1.58
C GLU A 96 8.86 0.44 0.99
N VAL A 97 9.06 1.42 0.12
CA VAL A 97 10.39 1.72 -0.44
C VAL A 97 11.35 2.14 0.67
N LEU A 98 10.92 3.03 1.57
CA LEU A 98 11.72 3.43 2.73
C LEU A 98 12.06 2.22 3.60
N ARG A 99 11.08 1.37 3.91
CA ARG A 99 11.29 0.13 4.68
C ARG A 99 12.35 -0.76 4.03
N GLY A 100 12.26 -0.99 2.72
CA GLY A 100 13.26 -1.76 1.96
C GLY A 100 14.66 -1.15 2.04
N LEU A 101 14.78 0.17 1.86
CA LEU A 101 16.05 0.88 1.99
C LEU A 101 16.65 0.79 3.41
N PHE A 102 15.83 0.93 4.45
CA PHE A 102 16.27 0.79 5.83
C PHE A 102 16.82 -0.60 6.12
N ILE A 103 16.17 -1.67 5.64
CA ILE A 103 16.65 -3.05 5.80
C ILE A 103 18.01 -3.23 5.12
N ILE A 104 18.16 -2.74 3.88
CA ILE A 104 19.43 -2.80 3.14
C ILE A 104 20.54 -2.05 3.89
N LEU A 105 20.25 -0.84 4.40
CA LEU A 105 21.21 -0.05 5.15
C LEU A 105 21.67 -0.77 6.43
N ILE A 106 20.73 -1.33 7.20
CA ILE A 106 21.05 -2.11 8.40
C ILE A 106 21.98 -3.28 8.05
N PHE A 107 21.71 -3.98 6.96
CA PHE A 107 22.54 -5.10 6.50
C PHE A 107 23.97 -4.65 6.15
N ILE A 108 24.10 -3.55 5.40
CA ILE A 108 25.41 -2.97 5.03
C ILE A 108 26.20 -2.53 6.28
N PHE A 109 25.55 -1.84 7.22
CA PHE A 109 26.19 -1.41 8.47
C PHE A 109 26.61 -2.60 9.34
N HIS A 110 25.77 -3.63 9.41
CA HIS A 110 26.10 -4.86 10.13
C HIS A 110 27.31 -5.56 9.50
N GLN A 111 27.31 -5.76 8.17
CA GLN A 111 28.44 -6.40 7.48
C GLN A 111 29.76 -5.65 7.70
N LYS A 112 29.74 -4.31 7.66
CA LYS A 112 30.92 -3.47 7.91
C LYS A 112 31.47 -3.60 9.33
N ASN A 113 30.61 -3.80 10.33
CA ASN A 113 31.00 -3.92 11.73
C ASN A 113 31.56 -5.30 12.10
N TYR A 114 31.18 -6.35 11.36
CA TYR A 114 31.64 -7.73 11.59
C TYR A 114 32.77 -8.17 10.63
N SER A 115 33.16 -7.33 9.68
CA SER A 115 34.32 -7.55 8.80
C SER A 115 35.62 -6.93 9.34
N ILE A 116 35.73 -6.72 10.65
CA ILE A 116 36.92 -6.24 11.37
C ILE A 116 37.48 -7.39 12.19
#